data_AF-V5FXA0-F1
#
_entry.id   AF-V5FXA0-F1
#
_cell.length_a   1.000
_cell.length_b   1.000
_cell.length_c   1.000
_cell.angle_alpha   90.00
_cell.angle_beta   90.00
_cell.angle_gamma   90.00
#
_symmetry.space_group_name_H-M   'P 1'
#
loop_
_entity.id
_entity.type
_entity.pdbx_description
1 polymer ?
#
loop_
_entity_poly.entity_id
_entity_poly.type
_entity_poly.pdbx_seq_one_letter_code
_entity_poly.pdbx_strand_id
1 'polypeptide(L)'
;KKGYVRKKHLPVVHDTFLGNPQLPTACKLDTPYHFFKYFFTDTLISNIVEETNTYVHIKNCNSNFCVSSKDIERFLGICIFSSIIPVPNIRMLWNNITGNPTVIETMPLNKFEKIRQYLHFNDNEKQVA
;
A
#
# COMPACT_ATOMS: atom_id res chain seq x y z
N LYS A 1 50.21 19.85 -10.39
CA LYS A 1 49.28 19.77 -11.55
C LYS A 1 48.29 18.62 -11.27
N LYS A 2 47.07 18.91 -10.82
CA LYS A 2 46.06 17.88 -10.52
C LYS A 2 45.42 17.44 -11.85
N GLY A 3 45.58 16.16 -12.20
CA GLY A 3 45.04 15.59 -13.43
C GLY A 3 43.51 15.49 -13.36
N TYR A 4 42.83 16.09 -14.33
CA TYR A 4 41.40 15.88 -14.55
C TYR A 4 41.19 14.49 -15.14
N VAL A 5 40.57 13.59 -14.39
CA VAL A 5 40.08 12.30 -14.91
C VAL A 5 38.80 12.57 -15.68
N ARG A 6 38.83 12.39 -17.01
CA ARG A 6 37.61 12.38 -17.84
C ARG A 6 36.70 11.25 -17.35
N LYS A 7 35.53 11.59 -16.78
CA LYS A 7 34.46 10.62 -16.57
C LYS A 7 34.08 10.06 -17.95
N LYS A 8 34.26 8.75 -18.15
CA LYS A 8 33.76 8.04 -19.34
C LYS A 8 32.26 8.31 -19.42
N HIS A 9 31.77 8.81 -20.57
CA HIS A 9 30.33 8.85 -20.83
C HIS A 9 29.82 7.41 -20.77
N LEU A 10 29.06 7.09 -19.73
CA LEU A 10 28.24 5.89 -19.73
C LEU A 10 27.25 6.04 -20.89
N PRO A 11 27.02 5.00 -21.70
CA PRO A 11 25.99 5.06 -22.72
C PRO A 11 24.67 5.40 -22.04
N VAL A 12 23.93 6.36 -22.61
CA VAL A 12 22.55 6.65 -22.21
C VAL A 12 21.76 5.38 -22.53
N VAL A 13 21.50 4.57 -21.50
CA VAL A 13 20.53 3.49 -21.62
C VAL A 13 19.19 4.20 -21.77
N HIS A 14 18.64 4.17 -22.98
CA HIS A 14 17.23 4.45 -23.12
C HIS A 14 16.51 3.33 -22.39
N ASP A 15 15.99 3.62 -21.20
CA ASP A 15 15.07 2.74 -20.46
C ASP A 15 13.75 2.66 -21.25
N THR A 16 13.81 2.07 -22.45
CA THR A 16 12.64 1.87 -23.28
C THR A 16 11.76 0.84 -22.59
N PHE A 17 10.59 1.28 -22.15
CA PHE A 17 9.58 0.40 -21.57
C PHE A 17 9.25 -0.74 -22.56
N LEU A 18 9.60 -1.97 -22.18
CA LEU A 18 9.35 -3.18 -23.00
C LEU A 18 7.96 -3.77 -22.79
N GLY A 19 7.17 -3.21 -21.87
CA GLY A 19 5.80 -3.66 -21.62
C GLY A 19 4.84 -3.20 -22.70
N ASN A 20 3.67 -3.83 -22.76
CA ASN A 20 2.58 -3.33 -23.59
C ASN A 20 2.02 -2.05 -22.95
N PRO A 21 2.10 -0.88 -23.61
CA PRO A 21 1.57 0.37 -23.07
C PRO A 21 0.03 0.44 -23.16
N GLN A 22 -0.61 -0.50 -23.86
CA GLN A 22 -2.06 -0.50 -24.02
C GLN A 22 -2.73 -1.04 -22.75
N LEU A 23 -3.57 -0.19 -22.15
CA LEU A 23 -4.56 -0.64 -21.18
C LEU A 23 -5.57 -1.55 -21.90
N PRO A 24 -6.00 -2.67 -21.29
CA PRO A 24 -6.99 -3.54 -21.91
C PRO A 24 -8.27 -2.74 -22.24
N THR A 25 -8.70 -2.83 -23.49
CA THR A 25 -9.76 -2.02 -24.13
C THR A 25 -11.15 -2.14 -23.46
N ALA A 26 -11.31 -3.04 -22.50
CA ALA A 26 -12.61 -3.43 -21.91
C ALA A 26 -12.99 -2.66 -20.65
N CYS A 27 -12.09 -1.87 -20.04
CA CYS A 27 -12.37 -1.27 -18.75
C CYS A 27 -12.88 0.17 -18.92
N LYS A 28 -14.21 0.35 -18.85
CA LYS A 28 -14.82 1.66 -18.55
C LYS A 28 -14.46 2.06 -17.11
N LEU A 29 -13.21 2.45 -16.90
CA LEU A 29 -12.70 2.92 -15.60
C LEU A 29 -13.09 4.38 -15.44
N ASP A 30 -14.37 4.61 -15.14
CA ASP A 30 -14.92 5.96 -15.14
C ASP A 30 -14.68 6.72 -13.82
N THR A 31 -14.26 6.01 -12.77
CA THR A 31 -14.07 6.59 -11.43
C THR A 31 -12.71 6.18 -10.85
N PRO A 32 -12.11 7.00 -9.96
CA PRO A 32 -10.89 6.62 -9.23
C PRO A 32 -11.02 5.28 -8.50
N TYR A 33 -12.23 4.94 -8.03
CA TYR A 33 -12.50 3.65 -7.40
C TYR A 33 -12.42 2.47 -8.38
N HIS A 34 -12.87 2.63 -9.63
CA HIS A 34 -12.71 1.57 -10.64
C HIS A 34 -11.23 1.28 -10.92
N PHE A 35 -10.38 2.32 -11.02
CA PHE A 35 -8.93 2.11 -11.14
C PHE A 35 -8.37 1.39 -9.92
N PHE A 36 -8.78 1.79 -8.71
CA PHE A 36 -8.37 1.10 -7.50
C PHE A 36 -8.74 -0.40 -7.55
N LYS A 37 -9.99 -0.75 -7.90
CA LYS A 37 -10.45 -2.15 -7.99
C LYS A 37 -9.84 -2.94 -9.14
N TYR A 38 -9.38 -2.27 -10.18
CA TYR A 38 -8.64 -2.92 -11.26
C TYR A 38 -7.30 -3.48 -10.78
N PHE A 39 -6.56 -2.74 -9.94
CA PHE A 39 -5.30 -3.21 -9.37
C PHE A 39 -5.49 -4.04 -8.09
N PHE A 40 -6.42 -3.63 -7.24
CA PHE A 40 -6.75 -4.28 -5.96
C PHE A 40 -8.04 -5.06 -6.08
N THR A 41 -7.94 -6.21 -6.75
CA THR A 41 -9.08 -7.10 -7.01
C THR A 41 -9.69 -7.63 -5.71
N ASP A 42 -10.97 -8.02 -5.74
CA ASP A 42 -11.64 -8.61 -4.57
C ASP A 42 -10.90 -9.86 -4.06
N THR A 43 -10.39 -10.70 -4.97
CA THR A 43 -9.60 -11.88 -4.61
C THR A 43 -8.32 -11.50 -3.86
N LEU A 44 -7.59 -10.49 -4.33
CA LEU A 44 -6.38 -10.03 -3.66
C LEU A 44 -6.70 -9.46 -2.28
N ILE A 45 -7.73 -8.62 -2.17
CA ILE A 45 -8.16 -8.04 -0.90
C ILE A 45 -8.58 -9.14 0.09
N SER A 46 -9.37 -10.13 -0.35
CA SER A 46 -9.77 -11.26 0.48
C SER A 46 -8.58 -12.07 0.98
N ASN A 47 -7.57 -12.31 0.12
CA ASN A 47 -6.34 -12.99 0.53
C ASN A 47 -5.59 -12.20 1.61
N ILE A 48 -5.43 -10.88 1.44
CA ILE A 48 -4.79 -10.02 2.44
C ILE A 48 -5.54 -10.07 3.78
N VAL A 49 -6.88 -10.05 3.74
CA VAL A 49 -7.73 -10.14 4.94
C VAL A 49 -7.52 -11.46 5.66
N GLU A 50 -7.56 -12.58 4.94
CA GLU A 50 -7.37 -13.92 5.48
C GLU A 50 -5.99 -14.03 6.15
N GLU A 51 -4.92 -13.71 5.42
CA GLU A 51 -3.56 -13.82 5.90
C GLU A 51 -3.28 -12.88 7.09
N THR A 52 -3.80 -11.66 7.05
CA THR A 52 -3.66 -10.71 8.17
C THR A 52 -4.38 -11.21 9.42
N ASN A 53 -5.61 -11.72 9.31
CA ASN A 53 -6.35 -12.24 10.46
C ASN A 53 -5.72 -13.51 11.03
N THR A 54 -5.25 -14.42 10.17
CA THR A 54 -4.48 -15.60 10.56
C THR A 54 -3.22 -15.20 11.34
N TYR A 55 -2.47 -14.22 10.83
CA TYR A 55 -1.27 -13.72 11.50
C TYR A 55 -1.57 -13.08 12.87
N VAL A 56 -2.67 -12.35 13.01
CA VAL A 56 -3.12 -11.83 14.32
C VAL A 56 -3.32 -12.98 15.32
N HIS A 57 -4.01 -14.04 14.92
CA HIS A 57 -4.27 -15.19 15.79
C HIS A 57 -2.98 -15.92 16.18
N ILE A 58 -2.04 -16.10 15.23
CA ILE A 58 -0.73 -16.71 15.49
C ILE A 58 0.07 -15.87 16.49
N LYS A 59 0.10 -14.54 16.33
CA LYS A 59 0.87 -13.66 17.23
C LYS A 59 0.22 -13.46 18.58
N ASN A 60 -1.10 -13.49 18.64
CA ASN A 60 -1.85 -13.32 19.88
C ASN A 60 -3.21 -14.02 19.77
N CYS A 61 -3.27 -15.27 20.25
CA CYS A 61 -4.47 -16.10 20.18
C CYS A 61 -5.67 -15.51 20.95
N ASN A 62 -5.43 -14.64 21.93
CA ASN A 62 -6.46 -13.97 22.73
C ASN A 62 -6.86 -12.59 22.16
N SER A 63 -6.31 -12.21 21.00
CA SER A 63 -6.63 -10.93 20.36
C SER A 63 -8.04 -10.96 19.75
N ASN A 64 -8.85 -9.96 20.08
CA ASN A 64 -10.14 -9.71 19.44
C ASN A 64 -10.03 -8.78 18.21
N PHE A 65 -8.80 -8.49 17.75
CA PHE A 65 -8.59 -7.64 16.59
C PHE A 65 -8.78 -8.45 15.31
N CYS A 66 -9.62 -7.95 14.41
CA CYS A 66 -9.78 -8.49 13.07
C CYS A 66 -9.90 -7.35 12.06
N VAL A 67 -9.62 -7.67 10.80
CA VAL A 67 -9.76 -6.76 9.66
C VAL A 67 -10.80 -7.31 8.69
N SER A 68 -11.57 -6.41 8.09
CA SER A 68 -12.48 -6.70 6.98
C SER A 68 -11.90 -6.22 5.64
N SER A 69 -12.47 -6.65 4.52
CA SER A 69 -12.08 -6.15 3.19
C SER A 69 -12.15 -4.63 3.12
N LYS A 70 -13.20 -4.02 3.71
CA LYS A 70 -13.34 -2.56 3.78
C LYS A 70 -12.23 -1.89 4.59
N ASP A 71 -11.73 -2.55 5.64
CA ASP A 71 -10.61 -2.03 6.43
C ASP A 71 -9.32 -2.03 5.61
N ILE A 72 -9.05 -3.11 4.87
CA ILE A 72 -7.87 -3.19 3.99
C ILE A 72 -7.98 -2.19 2.83
N GLU A 73 -9.13 -2.05 2.19
CA GLU A 73 -9.33 -1.05 1.13
C GLU A 73 -9.11 0.38 1.64
N ARG A 74 -9.65 0.72 2.82
CA ARG A 74 -9.42 2.03 3.46
C ARG A 74 -7.97 2.25 3.83
N PHE A 75 -7.31 1.23 4.40
CA PHE A 75 -5.89 1.28 4.74
C PHE A 75 -5.03 1.56 3.48
N LEU A 76 -5.25 0.80 2.40
CA LEU A 76 -4.55 0.99 1.13
C LEU A 76 -4.86 2.36 0.51
N GLY A 77 -6.10 2.82 0.57
CA GLY A 77 -6.50 4.14 0.14
C GLY A 77 -5.75 5.25 0.87
N ILE A 78 -5.59 5.12 2.21
CA ILE A 78 -4.78 6.04 3.01
C ILE A 78 -3.30 5.96 2.62
N CYS A 79 -2.75 4.77 2.37
CA CYS A 79 -1.36 4.62 1.89
C CYS A 79 -1.15 5.35 0.56
N ILE A 80 -2.04 5.16 -0.41
CA ILE A 80 -1.98 5.85 -1.71
C ILE A 80 -2.10 7.36 -1.51
N PHE A 81 -3.07 7.81 -0.73
CA PHE A 81 -3.26 9.23 -0.43
C PHE A 81 -2.02 9.86 0.22
N SER A 82 -1.42 9.17 1.18
CA SER A 82 -0.19 9.63 1.85
C SER A 82 1.03 9.67 0.93
N SER A 83 1.03 8.92 -0.18
CA SER A 83 2.12 8.98 -1.16
C SER A 83 2.13 10.28 -1.96
N ILE A 84 0.97 10.95 -2.07
CA ILE A 84 0.81 12.22 -2.78
C ILE A 84 1.08 13.41 -1.85
N ILE A 85 0.84 13.26 -0.54
CA ILE A 85 1.00 14.32 0.45
C ILE A 85 2.31 14.14 1.21
N PRO A 86 3.34 14.96 0.95
CA PRO A 86 4.58 14.88 1.70
C PRO A 86 4.36 15.35 3.14
N VAL A 87 4.41 14.41 4.08
CA VAL A 87 4.44 14.69 5.52
C VAL A 87 5.69 14.06 6.14
N PRO A 88 6.37 14.73 7.07
CA PRO A 88 7.58 14.18 7.70
C PRO A 88 7.26 12.96 8.58
N ASN A 89 6.01 12.85 9.04
CA ASN A 89 5.51 11.70 9.78
C ASN A 89 4.06 11.42 9.40
N ILE A 90 3.76 10.19 9.01
CA ILE A 90 2.41 9.78 8.60
C ILE A 90 1.34 10.02 9.69
N ARG A 91 1.71 9.99 10.97
CA ARG A 91 0.81 10.29 12.09
C ARG A 91 0.29 11.72 12.07
N MET A 92 0.98 12.64 11.40
CA MET A 92 0.51 14.02 11.25
C MET A 92 -0.79 14.11 10.46
N LEU A 93 -1.12 13.12 9.62
CA LEU A 93 -2.42 13.06 8.95
C LEU A 93 -3.59 12.96 9.95
N TRP A 94 -3.34 12.53 11.19
CA TRP A 94 -4.32 12.46 12.28
C TRP A 94 -4.18 13.57 13.32
N ASN A 95 -3.42 14.63 13.04
CA ASN A 95 -3.35 15.77 13.95
C ASN A 95 -4.70 16.50 14.00
N ASN A 96 -5.15 16.91 15.20
CA ASN A 96 -6.46 17.56 15.38
C ASN A 96 -6.56 18.96 14.75
N ILE A 97 -5.42 19.62 14.49
CA ILE A 97 -5.35 20.99 13.96
C ILE A 97 -4.92 20.96 12.48
N THR A 98 -3.88 20.20 12.17
CA THR A 98 -3.23 20.18 10.85
C THR A 98 -3.40 18.88 10.08
N GLY A 99 -4.14 17.92 10.64
CA GLY A 99 -4.40 16.65 9.99
C GLY A 99 -5.34 16.77 8.81
N ASN A 100 -5.52 15.66 8.09
CA ASN A 100 -6.42 15.59 6.98
C ASN A 100 -7.78 15.04 7.44
N PRO A 101 -8.88 15.82 7.36
CA PRO A 101 -10.20 15.39 7.82
C PRO A 101 -10.66 14.08 7.16
N THR A 102 -10.42 13.93 5.85
CA THR A 102 -10.80 12.71 5.11
C THR A 102 -10.08 11.47 5.65
N VAL A 103 -8.79 11.56 5.99
CA VAL A 103 -8.05 10.45 6.59
C VAL A 103 -8.58 10.12 7.99
N ILE A 104 -8.82 11.15 8.81
CA ILE A 104 -9.33 11.01 10.19
C ILE A 104 -10.70 10.32 10.20
N GLU A 105 -11.61 10.75 9.32
CA GLU A 105 -12.96 10.18 9.18
C GLU A 105 -12.94 8.77 8.59
N THR A 106 -11.98 8.46 7.71
CA THR A 106 -11.87 7.16 7.06
C THR A 106 -11.46 6.06 8.02
N MET A 107 -10.47 6.31 8.89
CA MET A 107 -9.95 5.31 9.82
C MET A 107 -9.23 5.98 11.01
N PRO A 108 -9.49 5.58 12.26
CA PRO A 108 -8.72 6.08 13.41
C PRO A 108 -7.24 5.67 13.36
N LEU A 109 -6.34 6.54 13.82
CA LEU A 109 -4.89 6.28 13.85
C LEU A 109 -4.53 4.94 14.49
N ASN A 110 -5.16 4.61 15.63
CA ASN A 110 -4.90 3.36 16.34
C ASN A 110 -5.26 2.11 15.50
N LYS A 111 -6.31 2.19 14.68
CA LYS A 111 -6.69 1.10 13.79
C LYS A 111 -5.71 1.01 12.62
N PHE A 112 -5.34 2.13 12.01
CA PHE A 112 -4.32 2.19 10.96
C PHE A 112 -3.00 1.57 11.41
N GLU A 113 -2.51 1.96 12.59
CA GLU A 113 -1.27 1.44 13.18
C GLU A 113 -1.36 -0.06 13.50
N LYS A 114 -2.50 -0.54 14.02
CA LYS A 114 -2.72 -1.98 14.22
C LYS A 114 -2.74 -2.76 12.92
N ILE A 115 -3.42 -2.27 11.88
CA ILE A 115 -3.39 -2.92 10.56
C ILE A 115 -1.95 -2.95 10.05
N ARG A 116 -1.22 -1.84 10.13
CA ARG A 116 0.20 -1.77 9.73
C ARG A 116 1.09 -2.77 10.48
N GLN A 117 0.82 -3.01 11.76
CA GLN A 117 1.56 -3.96 12.60
C GLN A 117 1.33 -5.43 12.18
N TYR A 118 0.09 -5.78 11.83
CA TYR A 118 -0.30 -7.17 11.57
C TYR A 118 -0.45 -7.52 10.09
N LEU A 119 -0.29 -6.54 9.19
CA LEU A 119 -0.48 -6.72 7.76
C LEU A 119 0.35 -7.90 7.24
N HIS A 120 -0.34 -8.83 6.59
CA HIS A 120 0.26 -10.04 6.08
C HIS A 120 -0.32 -10.42 4.72
N PHE A 121 0.50 -11.05 3.88
CA PHE A 121 0.16 -11.33 2.48
C PHE A 121 0.28 -12.81 2.10
N ASN A 122 0.92 -13.62 2.93
CA ASN A 122 1.18 -15.02 2.66
C ASN A 122 1.26 -15.81 3.96
N ASP A 123 0.94 -17.09 3.91
CA ASP A 123 1.05 -17.95 5.09
C ASP A 123 2.52 -18.22 5.45
N ASN A 124 2.96 -17.80 6.64
CA ASN A 124 4.31 -18.07 7.12
C ASN A 124 4.57 -19.57 7.38
N GLU A 125 3.53 -20.36 7.68
CA GLU A 125 3.67 -21.81 7.89
C GLU A 125 3.87 -22.55 6.55
N LYS A 126 3.60 -21.90 5.42
CA LYS A 126 3.85 -22.42 4.06
C LYS A 126 5.15 -21.90 3.45
N GLN A 127 5.93 -21.08 4.17
CA GLN A 127 7.27 -20.70 3.71
C GLN A 127 8.21 -21.90 3.82
N VAL A 128 8.41 -22.60 2.71
CA VAL A 128 9.50 -23.58 2.57
C VAL A 128 10.82 -22.79 2.60
N ALA A 129 11.70 -23.14 3.53
CA ALA A 129 13.03 -22.55 3.71
C ALA A 129 13.95 -22.80 2.51
#